data_AF-A0A953BH95-F1
#
_entry.id   AF-A0A953BH95-F1
#
_cell.length_a   1.000
_cell.length_b   1.000
_cell.length_c   1.000
_cell.angle_alpha   90.00
_cell.angle_beta   90.00
_cell.angle_gamma   90.00
#
_symmetry.space_group_name_H-M   'P 1'
#
loop_
_entity.id
_entity.type
_entity.pdbx_description
1 polymer ?
#
loop_
_entity_poly.entity_id
_entity_poly.type
_entity_poly.pdbx_seq_one_letter_code
_entity_poly.pdbx_strand_id
1 'polypeptide(L)'
;MARALIALVVLVLSGCGYSAPTLRVAEVALHERTAEGMVVMVSIDADNRNEVELPLRDVSYTVTLENGWSFSGTRSPEASLRRLGTQRFRFPAVFAFPEGAAPTGPIGVSVSGRVGYTAPGRLAQDLFDAGIRRPSAPFRGEGRVSLDAAP
;
A
#
# COMPACT_ATOMS: atom_id res chain seq x y z
N MET A 1 -5.60 54.62 8.56
CA MET A 1 -4.56 53.89 9.32
C MET A 1 -5.02 52.50 9.79
N ALA A 2 -5.78 51.74 8.98
CA ALA A 2 -6.36 50.44 9.40
C ALA A 2 -6.18 49.30 8.38
N ARG A 3 -5.35 49.50 7.33
CA ARG A 3 -5.14 48.53 6.24
C ARG A 3 -3.85 47.72 6.36
N ALA A 4 -2.96 48.09 7.28
CA ALA A 4 -1.64 47.46 7.43
C ALA A 4 -1.64 46.23 8.36
N LEU A 5 -2.71 45.95 9.10
CA LEU A 5 -2.76 44.86 10.08
C LEU A 5 -3.20 43.49 9.52
N ILE A 6 -3.75 43.43 8.30
CA ILE A 6 -4.35 42.20 7.76
C ILE A 6 -3.33 41.33 6.99
N ALA A 7 -2.17 41.88 6.62
CA ALA A 7 -1.17 41.16 5.82
C ALA A 7 -0.23 40.23 6.63
N LEU A 8 -0.23 40.29 7.97
CA LEU A 8 0.73 39.58 8.82
C LEU A 8 0.29 38.17 9.26
N VAL A 9 -0.97 37.77 9.01
CA VAL A 9 -1.52 36.49 9.50
C VAL A 9 -1.36 35.33 8.50
N VAL A 10 -0.89 35.59 7.27
CA VAL A 10 -0.85 34.57 6.20
C VAL A 10 0.46 33.75 6.15
N LEU A 11 1.49 34.10 6.94
CA LEU A 11 2.86 33.59 6.70
C LEU A 11 3.40 32.50 7.65
N VAL A 12 2.60 31.85 8.51
CA VAL A 12 3.12 30.89 9.52
C VAL A 12 2.53 29.47 9.40
N LEU A 13 2.10 29.06 8.21
CA LEU A 13 1.61 27.69 7.95
C LEU A 13 2.54 26.86 7.06
N SER A 14 3.83 27.20 6.98
CA SER A 14 4.88 26.23 6.68
C SER A 14 5.02 25.30 7.87
N GLY A 15 3.99 24.47 8.10
CA GLY A 15 4.03 23.41 9.09
C GLY A 15 5.27 22.57 8.80
N CYS A 16 6.14 22.44 9.80
CA CYS A 16 7.14 21.39 9.89
C CYS A 16 6.41 20.04 9.95
N GLY A 17 5.80 19.67 8.84
CA GLY A 17 4.96 18.50 8.67
C GLY A 17 5.79 17.38 8.09
N TYR A 18 5.69 16.20 8.71
CA TYR A 18 6.20 14.98 8.12
C TYR A 18 5.49 14.71 6.78
N SER A 19 6.18 14.04 5.86
CA SER A 19 5.65 13.61 4.57
C SER A 19 5.06 12.20 4.65
N ALA A 20 4.04 11.91 3.85
CA ALA A 20 3.56 10.54 3.70
C ALA A 20 4.67 9.64 3.11
N PRO A 21 4.70 8.34 3.45
CA PRO A 21 5.63 7.41 2.82
C PRO A 21 5.29 7.24 1.34
N THR A 22 6.30 7.00 0.51
CA THR A 22 6.11 6.68 -0.91
C THR A 22 6.05 5.17 -1.07
N LEU A 23 5.05 4.67 -1.79
CA LEU A 23 4.84 3.23 -1.98
C LEU A 23 4.91 2.89 -3.47
N ARG A 24 5.56 1.77 -3.80
CA ARG A 24 5.69 1.29 -5.17
C ARG A 24 5.50 -0.22 -5.20
N VAL A 25 4.75 -0.72 -6.19
CA VAL A 25 4.72 -2.15 -6.47
C VAL A 25 6.07 -2.54 -7.05
N ALA A 26 6.82 -3.36 -6.33
CA ALA A 26 8.15 -3.79 -6.71
C ALA A 26 8.10 -5.04 -7.59
N GLU A 27 7.19 -5.96 -7.28
CA GLU A 27 7.07 -7.25 -7.96
C GLU A 27 5.66 -7.81 -7.81
N VAL A 28 5.21 -8.53 -8.83
CA VAL A 28 4.02 -9.37 -8.81
C VAL A 28 4.42 -10.72 -9.38
N ALA A 29 4.37 -11.76 -8.56
CA ALA A 29 4.86 -13.09 -8.90
C ALA A 29 3.83 -14.18 -8.59
N LEU A 30 3.77 -15.21 -9.43
CA LEU A 30 3.03 -16.43 -9.10
C LEU A 30 3.78 -17.17 -7.98
N HIS A 31 3.09 -17.48 -6.89
CA HIS A 31 3.68 -18.20 -5.76
C HIS A 31 3.27 -19.67 -5.74
N GLU A 32 1.99 -19.94 -5.96
CA GLU A 32 1.43 -21.29 -5.94
C GLU A 32 0.31 -21.39 -6.98
N ARG A 33 0.17 -22.55 -7.61
CA ARG A 33 -0.91 -22.84 -8.57
C ARG A 33 -1.33 -24.30 -8.44
N THR A 34 -2.64 -24.50 -8.38
CA THR A 34 -3.29 -25.81 -8.41
C THR A 34 -4.41 -25.81 -9.45
N ALA A 35 -5.13 -26.92 -9.61
CA ALA A 35 -6.29 -26.98 -10.49
C ALA A 35 -7.45 -26.12 -9.96
N GLU A 36 -7.52 -25.92 -8.64
CA GLU A 36 -8.58 -25.22 -7.92
C GLU A 36 -8.29 -23.74 -7.72
N GLY A 37 -7.05 -23.28 -7.88
CA GLY A 37 -6.71 -21.90 -7.61
C GLY A 37 -5.26 -21.52 -7.82
N MET A 38 -4.96 -20.27 -7.51
CA MET A 38 -3.59 -19.75 -7.49
C MET A 38 -3.40 -18.67 -6.44
N VAL A 39 -2.14 -18.52 -6.03
CA VAL A 39 -1.68 -17.47 -5.12
C VAL A 39 -0.70 -16.57 -5.88
N VAL A 40 -1.03 -15.30 -5.99
CA VAL A 40 -0.15 -14.26 -6.52
C VAL A 40 0.44 -13.48 -5.35
N MET A 41 1.77 -13.45 -5.25
CA MET A 41 2.47 -12.65 -4.25
C MET A 41 2.79 -11.27 -4.81
N VAL A 42 2.35 -10.23 -4.11
CA VAL A 42 2.63 -8.84 -4.45
C VAL A 42 3.68 -8.31 -3.46
N SER A 43 4.82 -7.85 -3.97
CA SER A 43 5.84 -7.16 -3.18
C SER A 43 5.72 -5.65 -3.35
N ILE A 44 5.71 -4.92 -2.24
CA ILE A 44 5.67 -3.46 -2.19
C ILE A 44 6.96 -2.95 -1.57
N ASP A 45 7.57 -1.97 -2.22
CA ASP A 45 8.63 -1.15 -1.64
C ASP A 45 8.02 0.13 -1.05
N ALA A 46 8.32 0.38 0.21
CA ALA A 46 7.86 1.52 0.95
C ALA A 46 9.06 2.36 1.42
N ASP A 47 9.06 3.62 1.03
CA ASP A 47 10.13 4.58 1.29
C ASP A 47 9.66 5.66 2.27
N ASN A 48 10.43 5.85 3.34
CA ASN A 48 10.19 6.88 4.34
C ASN A 48 11.30 7.93 4.27
N ARG A 49 10.96 9.11 3.73
CA ARG A 49 11.89 10.25 3.60
C ARG A 49 11.94 11.14 4.84
N ASN A 50 11.25 10.76 5.92
CA ASN A 50 11.24 11.52 7.16
C ASN A 50 12.40 11.15 8.08
N GLU A 51 12.80 12.09 8.92
CA GLU A 51 13.77 11.88 10.01
C GLU A 51 13.16 11.15 11.22
N VAL A 52 11.98 10.57 11.07
CA VAL A 52 11.26 9.84 12.11
C VAL A 52 10.71 8.54 11.52
N GLU A 53 10.58 7.52 12.37
CA GLU A 53 9.96 6.25 12.00
C GLU A 53 8.46 6.43 11.75
N LEU A 54 7.92 5.70 10.76
CA LEU A 54 6.50 5.62 10.47
C LEU A 54 6.00 4.18 10.65
N PRO A 55 5.33 3.88 11.78
CA PRO A 55 4.69 2.58 11.98
C PRO A 55 3.58 2.35 10.95
N LEU A 56 3.63 1.23 10.23
CA LEU A 56 2.55 0.81 9.33
C LEU A 56 1.51 0.02 10.12
N ARG A 57 0.23 0.15 9.74
CA ARG A 57 -0.88 -0.41 10.50
C ARG A 57 -1.64 -1.45 9.71
N ASP A 58 -2.33 -0.99 8.68
CA ASP A 58 -3.16 -1.79 7.81
C ASP A 58 -2.77 -1.53 6.35
N VAL A 59 -2.92 -2.55 5.53
CA VAL A 59 -2.93 -2.43 4.08
C VAL A 59 -4.28 -2.93 3.58
N SER A 60 -4.91 -2.15 2.72
CA SER A 60 -6.10 -2.59 1.99
C SER A 60 -5.78 -2.54 0.51
N TYR A 61 -5.97 -3.65 -0.19
CA TYR A 61 -5.52 -3.81 -1.57
C TYR A 61 -6.48 -4.66 -2.39
N THR A 62 -6.46 -4.38 -3.69
CA THR A 62 -7.18 -5.09 -4.72
C THR A 62 -6.20 -5.50 -5.80
N VAL A 63 -6.25 -6.78 -6.18
CA VAL A 63 -5.51 -7.35 -7.30
C VAL A 63 -6.52 -7.79 -8.33
N THR A 64 -6.38 -7.27 -9.55
CA THR A 64 -7.26 -7.56 -10.67
C THR A 64 -6.46 -8.21 -11.78
N LEU A 65 -6.91 -9.37 -12.24
CA LEU A 65 -6.37 -10.03 -13.42
C LEU A 65 -7.01 -9.46 -14.68
N GLU A 66 -6.31 -9.54 -15.80
CA GLU A 66 -6.78 -9.04 -17.11
C GLU A 66 -8.11 -9.67 -17.56
N ASN A 67 -8.39 -10.92 -17.14
CA ASN A 67 -9.64 -11.62 -17.40
C ASN A 67 -10.83 -11.16 -16.52
N GLY A 68 -10.66 -10.09 -15.73
CA GLY A 68 -11.70 -9.47 -14.90
C GLY A 68 -11.82 -10.03 -13.48
N TRP A 69 -11.07 -11.07 -13.14
CA TRP A 69 -11.08 -11.64 -11.81
C TRP A 69 -10.41 -10.69 -10.82
N SER A 70 -11.05 -10.43 -9.69
CA SER A 70 -10.50 -9.54 -8.68
C SER A 70 -10.49 -10.17 -7.30
N PHE A 71 -9.42 -9.92 -6.56
CA PHE A 71 -9.26 -10.25 -5.16
C PHE A 71 -9.11 -8.96 -4.38
N SER A 72 -9.82 -8.83 -3.25
CA SER A 72 -9.66 -7.72 -2.32
C SER A 72 -9.36 -8.26 -0.92
N GLY A 73 -8.41 -7.64 -0.23
CA GLY A 73 -8.01 -8.06 1.10
C GLY A 73 -7.47 -6.93 1.96
N THR A 74 -7.57 -7.13 3.27
CA THR A 74 -6.92 -6.29 4.28
C THR A 74 -5.94 -7.15 5.08
N ARG A 75 -4.73 -6.63 5.31
CA ARG A 75 -3.67 -7.28 6.10
C ARG A 75 -2.94 -6.25 6.96
N SER A 76 -2.25 -6.71 8.00
CA SER A 76 -1.27 -5.86 8.68
C SER A 76 0.10 -6.06 8.04
N PRO A 77 0.83 -4.98 7.71
CA PRO A 77 2.23 -5.10 7.30
C PRO A 77 3.15 -5.53 8.45
N GLU A 78 2.70 -5.42 9.71
CA GLU A 78 3.46 -5.73 10.94
C GLU A 78 4.88 -5.14 10.94
N ALA A 79 5.01 -3.94 10.37
CA ALA A 79 6.29 -3.34 10.04
C ALA A 79 6.30 -1.84 10.34
N SER A 80 7.47 -1.33 10.69
CA SER A 80 7.74 0.10 10.84
C SER A 80 8.74 0.58 9.81
N LEU A 81 8.37 1.61 9.04
CA LEU A 81 9.30 2.24 8.12
C LEU A 81 10.31 3.07 8.91
N ARG A 82 11.55 2.58 8.92
CA ARG A 82 12.68 3.26 9.56
C ARG A 82 12.83 4.70 9.04
N ARG A 83 13.41 5.56 9.88
CA ARG A 83 13.86 6.91 9.46
C ARG A 83 14.71 6.79 8.20
N LEU A 84 14.45 7.65 7.21
CA LEU A 84 15.25 7.77 5.97
C LEU A 84 15.56 6.41 5.35
N GLY A 85 14.57 5.51 5.36
CA GLY A 85 14.76 4.10 5.05
C GLY A 85 13.69 3.56 4.13
N THR A 86 14.04 2.47 3.46
CA THR A 86 13.13 1.69 2.63
C THR A 86 12.88 0.33 3.28
N GLN A 87 11.65 -0.17 3.15
CA GLN A 87 11.30 -1.51 3.57
C GLN A 87 10.44 -2.19 2.50
N ARG A 88 10.69 -3.48 2.30
CA ARG A 88 9.88 -4.34 1.44
C ARG A 88 8.96 -5.20 2.29
N PHE A 89 7.70 -5.31 1.90
CA PHE A 89 6.73 -6.25 2.47
C PHE A 89 5.91 -6.89 1.35
N ARG A 90 5.23 -8.00 1.67
CA ARG A 90 4.52 -8.80 0.66
C ARG A 90 3.14 -9.21 1.14
N PHE A 91 2.19 -9.33 0.22
CA PHE A 91 0.85 -9.83 0.51
C PHE A 91 0.35 -10.80 -0.57
N PRO A 92 -0.40 -11.85 -0.17
CA PRO A 92 -0.95 -12.82 -1.09
C PRO A 92 -2.33 -12.39 -1.61
N ALA A 93 -2.54 -12.50 -2.92
CA ALA A 93 -3.85 -12.48 -3.55
C ALA A 93 -4.22 -13.89 -4.01
N VAL A 94 -5.35 -14.41 -3.50
CA VAL A 94 -5.78 -15.79 -3.74
C VAL A 94 -6.97 -15.79 -4.70
N PHE A 95 -6.88 -16.59 -5.75
CA PHE A 95 -7.93 -16.76 -6.75
C PHE A 95 -8.35 -18.23 -6.79
N ALA A 96 -9.65 -18.49 -6.69
CA ALA A 96 -10.20 -19.85 -6.72
C ALA A 96 -10.97 -20.08 -8.02
N PHE A 97 -10.52 -21.03 -8.83
CA PHE A 97 -11.10 -21.32 -10.14
C PHE A 97 -12.16 -22.42 -10.03
N PRO A 98 -13.32 -22.29 -10.69
CA PRO A 98 -14.16 -23.42 -11.02
C PRO A 98 -13.36 -24.50 -11.75
N GLU A 99 -13.77 -25.75 -11.58
CA GLU A 99 -13.15 -26.89 -12.25
C GLU A 99 -13.08 -26.66 -13.77
N GLY A 100 -11.88 -26.82 -14.34
CA GLY A 100 -11.63 -26.62 -15.78
C GLY A 100 -11.58 -25.15 -16.24
N ALA A 101 -11.76 -24.17 -15.35
CA ALA A 101 -11.72 -22.73 -15.68
C ALA A 101 -10.37 -22.06 -15.36
N ALA A 102 -9.34 -22.84 -15.01
CA ALA A 102 -8.02 -22.31 -14.67
C ALA A 102 -7.38 -21.64 -15.92
N PRO A 103 -7.07 -20.34 -15.86
CA PRO A 103 -6.42 -19.65 -16.98
C PRO A 103 -5.03 -20.23 -17.22
N THR A 104 -4.61 -20.23 -18.48
CA THR A 104 -3.26 -20.62 -18.96
C THR A 104 -2.64 -19.45 -19.69
N GLY A 105 -1.32 -19.46 -19.86
CA GLY A 105 -0.60 -18.37 -20.51
C GLY A 105 -0.14 -17.25 -19.57
N PRO A 106 0.55 -16.25 -20.12
CA PRO A 106 0.86 -15.01 -19.42
C PRO A 106 -0.39 -14.14 -19.27
N ILE A 107 -0.72 -13.74 -18.05
CA ILE A 107 -1.86 -12.85 -17.75
C ILE A 107 -1.38 -11.52 -17.15
N GLY A 108 -1.96 -10.41 -17.61
CA GLY A 108 -1.77 -9.11 -17.00
C GLY A 108 -2.40 -9.03 -15.60
N VAL A 109 -1.72 -8.35 -14.68
CA VAL A 109 -2.17 -8.13 -13.30
C VAL A 109 -2.08 -6.65 -12.98
N SER A 110 -3.18 -6.08 -12.50
CA SER A 110 -3.22 -4.73 -11.95
C SER A 110 -3.37 -4.80 -10.43
N VAL A 111 -2.59 -4.00 -9.72
CA VAL A 111 -2.58 -3.93 -8.26
C VAL A 111 -2.87 -2.50 -7.85
N SER A 112 -3.77 -2.31 -6.91
CA SER A 112 -3.98 -1.01 -6.28
C SER A 112 -4.36 -1.16 -4.81
N GLY A 113 -4.05 -0.14 -4.01
CA GLY A 113 -4.37 -0.18 -2.60
C GLY A 113 -3.93 1.05 -1.84
N ARG A 114 -4.05 0.97 -0.52
CA ARG A 114 -3.60 1.98 0.42
C ARG A 114 -2.97 1.31 1.63
N VAL A 115 -1.93 1.93 2.18
CA VAL A 115 -1.32 1.54 3.45
C VAL A 115 -1.58 2.63 4.47
N GLY A 116 -2.24 2.27 5.57
CA GLY A 116 -2.39 3.08 6.76
C GLY A 116 -1.09 3.15 7.56
N TYR A 117 -0.80 4.33 8.10
CA TYR A 117 0.37 4.56 8.93
C TYR A 117 0.02 5.48 10.10
N THR A 118 0.82 5.47 11.17
CA THR A 118 0.68 6.41 12.28
C THR A 118 1.63 7.58 12.09
N ALA A 119 1.09 8.80 12.20
CA ALA A 119 1.88 10.02 12.16
C ALA A 119 2.71 10.19 13.46
N PRO A 120 3.88 10.83 13.41
CA PRO A 120 4.73 11.04 14.58
C PRO A 120 4.06 11.91 15.64
N GLY A 121 4.34 11.60 16.91
CA GLY A 121 3.91 12.37 18.09
C GLY A 121 2.74 11.73 18.86
N ARG A 122 2.71 11.93 20.19
CA ARG A 122 1.71 11.30 21.08
C ARG A 122 0.27 11.66 20.73
N LEU A 123 -0.01 12.95 20.50
CA LEU A 123 -1.35 13.40 20.10
C LEU A 123 -1.80 12.73 18.79
N ALA A 124 -0.89 12.55 17.83
CA ALA A 124 -1.23 11.92 16.56
C ALA A 124 -1.56 10.44 16.74
N GLN A 125 -0.91 9.76 17.69
CA GLN A 125 -1.23 8.40 18.09
C GLN A 125 -2.59 8.33 18.79
N ASP A 126 -2.86 9.22 19.75
CA ASP A 126 -4.16 9.27 20.45
C ASP A 126 -5.32 9.52 19.47
N LEU A 127 -5.13 10.43 18.51
CA LEU A 127 -6.11 10.70 17.45
C LEU A 127 -6.30 9.52 16.49
N PHE A 128 -5.24 8.74 16.25
CA PHE A 128 -5.31 7.52 15.45
C PHE A 128 -6.11 6.44 16.17
N ASP A 129 -5.79 6.22 17.46
CA ASP A 129 -6.43 5.23 18.32
C ASP A 129 -7.91 5.57 18.56
N ALA A 130 -8.24 6.86 18.69
CA ALA A 130 -9.61 7.37 18.73
C ALA A 130 -10.35 7.28 17.38
N GLY A 131 -9.67 6.89 16.29
CA GLY A 131 -10.24 6.81 14.94
C GLY A 131 -10.51 8.16 14.27
N ILE A 132 -10.09 9.27 14.89
CA ILE A 132 -10.31 10.64 14.41
C ILE A 132 -9.42 10.94 13.20
N ARG A 133 -8.18 10.42 13.18
CA ARG A 133 -7.24 10.63 12.09
C ARG A 133 -6.54 9.33 11.68
N ARG A 134 -6.83 8.84 10.47
CA ARG A 134 -6.21 7.64 9.89
C ARG A 134 -5.50 7.97 8.57
N PRO A 135 -4.26 8.49 8.64
CA PRO A 135 -3.54 8.83 7.43
C PRO A 135 -3.17 7.55 6.65
N SER A 136 -3.23 7.64 5.32
CA SER A 136 -2.89 6.53 4.43
C SER A 136 -2.15 7.03 3.19
N ALA A 137 -1.27 6.18 2.66
CA ALA A 137 -0.58 6.41 1.40
C ALA A 137 -1.11 5.43 0.33
N PRO A 138 -1.46 5.91 -0.87
CA PRO A 138 -1.92 5.03 -1.95
C PRO A 138 -0.74 4.37 -2.66
N PHE A 139 -1.00 3.23 -3.29
CA PHE A 139 -0.11 2.61 -4.26
C PHE A 139 -0.90 2.03 -5.42
N ARG A 140 -0.25 1.97 -6.59
CA ARG A 140 -0.73 1.29 -7.78
C ARG A 140 0.46 0.72 -8.54
N GLY A 141 0.25 -0.39 -9.22
CA GLY A 141 1.22 -0.96 -10.14
C GLY A 141 0.58 -2.00 -11.05
N GLU A 142 1.36 -2.42 -12.04
CA GLU A 142 0.96 -3.42 -13.01
C GLU A 142 2.09 -4.45 -13.12
N GLY A 143 1.74 -5.67 -13.49
CA GLY A 143 2.67 -6.78 -13.67
C GLY A 143 2.11 -7.79 -14.64
N ARG A 144 2.91 -8.81 -14.96
CA ARG A 144 2.47 -9.98 -15.71
C ARG A 144 2.95 -11.22 -14.98
N VAL A 145 2.08 -12.20 -14.85
CA VAL A 145 2.44 -13.51 -14.29
C VAL A 145 2.25 -14.56 -15.36
N SER A 146 3.26 -15.43 -15.53
CA SER A 146 3.14 -16.60 -16.39
C SER A 146 2.46 -17.71 -15.62
N LEU A 147 1.32 -18.18 -16.10
CA LEU A 147 0.60 -19.30 -15.48
C LEU A 147 1.13 -20.64 -15.96
N ASP A 148 1.96 -20.67 -17.01
CA ASP A 148 2.47 -21.90 -17.62
C ASP A 148 3.63 -22.52 -16.84
N ALA A 149 4.29 -21.73 -15.98
CA ALA A 149 5.32 -22.22 -15.10
C ALA A 149 4.66 -22.83 -13.85
N ALA A 150 4.79 -24.14 -13.66
CA ALA A 150 4.73 -24.68 -12.32
C ALA A 150 5.90 -24.06 -11.51
N PRO A 151 5.68 -23.60 -10.27
CA PRO A 151 6.78 -23.18 -9.41
C PRO A 151 7.76 -24.33 -9.13
#